data_AF-A0A504X4I9-F1
#
_entry.id   AF-A0A504X4I9-F1
#
_cell.length_a   1.000
_cell.length_b   1.000
_cell.length_c   1.000
_cell.angle_alpha   90.00
_cell.angle_beta   90.00
_cell.angle_gamma   90.00
#
_symmetry.space_group_name_H-M   'P 1'
#
loop_
_entity.id
_entity.type
_entity.pdbx_description
1 polymer ?
#
loop_
_entity_poly.entity_id
_entity_poly.type
_entity_poly.pdbx_seq_one_letter_code
_entity_poly.pdbx_strand_id
1 'polypeptide(L)'
;MGLHDDSKDRTRDPALQGVSLIDYNVLLRPHLKEFLEEVNQLFEVVFWTAGTASYCCAVLDALEQQVMQLPRSFYSHVELAKESHKMKSSTSHTNFYALSRTQTLEQQGYMKYLPMLGRKMSSVVMLDDNVRSFPLTPRNGIRIDAFDPDDRVLQRYMFALRRVQEEKPHEMEDALVQCLQQGQQEIARLEKDRALLDVLPVLRAVAQVPAGQDVTKELDHWRDLDYVRCDDFMETMNVRSAVRQQILGVTLPERRSTPIPAQKLSFMNSGFLESANAEMTLHHTPPAIQRFAPVRFARHAKRSATVAPMELQEVDHLLEELTALLVSQESGRDDAAIEPAILNAVADYVEGVDSTGAGLEQLRQALEAAVGEDGNSAKQRMKAAGCGRAIRLLRDAVSQA
;
A
#
# COMPACT_ATOMS: atom_id res chain seq x y z
N MET A 1 -14.79 -6.17 6.15
CA MET A 1 -15.02 -4.84 6.73
C MET A 1 -16.39 -4.86 7.38
N GLY A 2 -16.53 -4.34 8.60
CA GLY A 2 -17.81 -4.26 9.30
C GLY A 2 -17.85 -2.98 10.12
N LEU A 3 -19.05 -2.43 10.34
CA LEU A 3 -19.22 -1.33 11.29
C LEU A 3 -18.70 -1.77 12.66
N HIS A 4 -17.93 -0.90 13.31
CA HIS A 4 -17.39 -1.19 14.63
C HIS A 4 -18.53 -1.43 15.63
N ASP A 5 -18.45 -2.54 16.36
CA ASP A 5 -19.42 -2.90 17.38
C ASP A 5 -19.11 -2.18 18.70
N ASP A 6 -19.69 -0.99 18.84
CA ASP A 6 -19.55 -0.13 20.03
C ASP A 6 -19.89 -0.83 21.36
N SER A 7 -20.65 -1.93 21.33
CA SER A 7 -21.03 -2.67 22.55
C SER A 7 -19.87 -3.44 23.18
N LYS A 8 -18.77 -3.64 22.44
CA LYS A 8 -17.58 -4.38 22.89
C LYS A 8 -16.48 -3.48 23.47
N ASP A 9 -16.56 -2.17 23.26
CA ASP A 9 -15.55 -1.23 23.74
C ASP A 9 -15.92 -0.64 25.11
N ARG A 10 -15.28 -1.13 26.16
CA ARG A 10 -15.57 -0.75 27.55
C ARG A 10 -14.86 0.54 28.00
N THR A 11 -13.98 1.12 27.18
CA THR A 11 -13.12 2.26 27.56
C THR A 11 -12.90 3.21 26.40
N ARG A 12 -14.00 3.70 25.81
CA ARG A 12 -13.93 4.62 24.68
C ARG A 12 -13.44 6.00 25.14
N ASP A 13 -12.28 6.42 24.63
CA ASP A 13 -11.74 7.77 24.87
C ASP A 13 -12.81 8.80 24.43
N PRO A 14 -13.08 9.87 25.21
CA PRO A 14 -14.06 10.89 24.84
C PRO A 14 -13.86 11.50 23.45
N ALA A 15 -12.61 11.48 22.94
CA ALA A 15 -12.30 11.95 21.60
C ALA A 15 -12.95 11.11 20.49
N LEU A 16 -13.36 9.87 20.75
CA LEU A 16 -14.01 8.99 19.78
C LEU A 16 -15.54 9.17 19.73
N GLN A 17 -16.11 10.04 20.57
CA GLN A 17 -17.54 10.26 20.60
C GLN A 17 -18.04 10.87 19.29
N GLY A 18 -18.94 10.16 18.60
CA GLY A 18 -19.49 10.59 17.31
C GLY A 18 -18.54 10.37 16.12
N VAL A 19 -17.43 9.66 16.33
CA VAL A 19 -16.54 9.20 15.25
C VAL A 19 -17.03 7.84 14.77
N SER A 20 -17.31 7.72 13.47
CA SER A 20 -17.61 6.43 12.84
C SER A 20 -16.32 5.63 12.72
N LEU A 21 -16.28 4.44 13.32
CA LEU A 21 -15.16 3.52 13.25
C LEU A 21 -15.53 2.32 12.37
N ILE A 22 -14.51 1.80 11.70
CA ILE A 22 -14.66 0.64 10.83
C ILE A 22 -13.64 -0.42 11.22
N ASP A 23 -14.09 -1.66 11.36
CA ASP A 23 -13.23 -2.78 11.69
C ASP A 23 -12.64 -3.43 10.43
N TYR A 24 -11.32 -3.57 10.46
CA TYR A 24 -10.53 -4.29 9.47
C TYR A 24 -9.91 -5.53 10.09
N ASN A 25 -9.91 -6.63 9.33
CA ASN A 25 -9.13 -7.80 9.68
C ASN A 25 -7.78 -7.67 8.98
N VAL A 26 -6.70 -7.64 9.76
CA VAL A 26 -5.34 -7.57 9.25
C VAL A 26 -4.64 -8.88 9.59
N LEU A 27 -4.01 -9.48 8.59
CA LEU A 27 -3.15 -10.64 8.79
C LEU A 27 -1.72 -10.14 8.99
N LEU A 28 -1.10 -10.58 10.07
CA LEU A 28 0.30 -10.27 10.34
C LEU A 28 1.17 -11.34 9.71
N ARG A 29 2.16 -10.90 8.93
CA ARG A 29 3.21 -11.81 8.42
C ARG A 29 3.94 -12.44 9.62
N PRO A 30 4.27 -13.75 9.60
CA PRO A 30 5.02 -14.37 10.68
C PRO A 30 6.32 -13.63 10.98
N HIS A 31 6.70 -13.62 12.26
CA HIS A 31 7.90 -12.95 12.77
C HIS A 31 7.92 -11.42 12.67
N LEU A 32 6.76 -10.78 12.39
CA LEU A 32 6.68 -9.33 12.24
C LEU A 32 7.13 -8.58 13.49
N LYS A 33 6.76 -9.04 14.69
CA LYS A 33 7.12 -8.35 15.93
C LYS A 33 8.63 -8.37 16.14
N GLU A 34 9.24 -9.55 16.02
CA GLU A 34 10.68 -9.77 16.16
C GLU A 34 11.46 -8.95 15.13
N PHE A 35 10.97 -8.93 13.89
CA PHE A 35 11.53 -8.09 12.83
C PHE A 35 11.48 -6.60 13.19
N LEU A 36 10.31 -6.09 13.60
CA LEU A 36 10.11 -4.68 13.95
C LEU A 36 10.93 -4.26 15.17
N GLU A 37 11.01 -5.10 16.20
CA GLU A 37 11.85 -4.86 17.38
C GLU A 37 13.31 -4.69 17.02
N GLU A 38 13.80 -5.47 16.06
CA GLU A 38 15.19 -5.40 15.63
C GLU A 38 15.45 -4.21 14.70
N VAL A 39 14.65 -4.02 13.64
CA VAL A 39 14.89 -2.91 12.71
C VAL A 39 14.73 -1.55 13.38
N ASN A 40 13.87 -1.43 14.40
CA ASN A 40 13.71 -0.20 15.18
C ASN A 40 14.96 0.12 16.04
N GLN A 41 15.78 -0.88 16.38
CA GLN A 41 17.06 -0.66 17.06
C GLN A 41 18.17 -0.27 16.08
N LEU A 42 18.07 -0.74 14.83
CA LEU A 42 19.11 -0.58 13.83
C LEU A 42 18.92 0.68 12.94
N PHE A 43 17.68 1.14 12.76
CA PHE A 43 17.34 2.15 11.75
C PHE A 43 16.37 3.22 12.25
N GLU A 44 16.41 4.38 11.59
CA GLU A 44 15.24 5.26 11.49
C GLU A 44 14.26 4.63 10.49
N VAL A 45 13.09 4.17 10.97
CA VAL A 45 12.14 3.40 10.16
C VAL A 45 11.03 4.30 9.61
N VAL A 46 10.80 4.18 8.30
CA VAL A 46 9.71 4.85 7.57
C VAL A 46 8.80 3.79 6.95
N PHE A 47 7.56 3.69 7.39
CA PHE A 47 6.51 2.98 6.67
C PHE A 47 6.05 3.83 5.49
N TRP A 48 6.08 3.28 4.29
CA TRP A 48 5.68 4.01 3.09
C TRP A 48 4.75 3.13 2.28
N THR A 49 3.46 3.43 2.28
CA THR A 49 2.45 2.67 1.53
C THR A 49 2.03 3.41 0.25
N ALA A 50 1.66 2.66 -0.79
CA ALA A 50 0.94 3.20 -1.94
C ALA A 50 -0.58 3.35 -1.68
N GLY A 51 -1.05 3.00 -0.47
CA GLY A 51 -2.43 3.21 -0.03
C GLY A 51 -2.67 4.61 0.54
N THR A 52 -3.91 4.85 0.98
CA THR A 52 -4.34 6.13 1.54
C THR A 52 -3.68 6.46 2.88
N ALA A 53 -3.72 7.73 3.28
CA ALA A 53 -3.19 8.17 4.58
C ALA A 53 -3.99 7.57 5.76
N SER A 54 -5.32 7.43 5.62
CA SER A 54 -6.17 6.81 6.64
C SER A 54 -5.81 5.33 6.85
N TYR A 55 -5.65 4.56 5.77
CA TYR A 55 -5.15 3.19 5.83
C TYR A 55 -3.78 3.12 6.51
N CYS A 56 -2.85 3.98 6.09
CA CYS A 56 -1.49 4.02 6.64
C CYS A 56 -1.50 4.25 8.16
N CYS A 57 -2.24 5.26 8.63
CA CYS A 57 -2.36 5.57 10.06
C CYS A 57 -3.03 4.42 10.83
N ALA A 58 -4.09 3.81 10.29
CA ALA A 58 -4.80 2.73 10.95
C ALA A 58 -3.93 1.48 11.14
N VAL A 59 -3.20 1.08 10.09
CA VAL A 59 -2.26 -0.04 10.18
C VAL A 59 -1.13 0.29 11.15
N LEU A 60 -0.59 1.51 11.09
CA LEU A 60 0.52 1.89 11.98
C LEU A 60 0.10 1.93 13.45
N ASP A 61 -1.08 2.44 13.77
CA ASP A 61 -1.62 2.41 15.14
C ASP A 61 -1.82 0.97 15.62
N ALA A 62 -2.30 0.06 14.76
CA ALA A 62 -2.41 -1.36 15.09
C ALA A 62 -1.03 -2.00 15.34
N LEU A 63 -0.03 -1.72 14.51
CA LEU A 63 1.34 -2.20 14.70
C LEU A 63 1.95 -1.65 16.01
N GLU A 64 1.82 -0.36 16.27
CA GLU A 64 2.38 0.28 17.45
C GLU A 64 1.70 -0.21 18.74
N GLN A 65 0.36 -0.21 18.80
CA GLN A 65 -0.37 -0.53 20.02
C GLN A 65 -0.56 -2.03 20.25
N GLN A 66 -0.92 -2.80 19.21
CA GLN A 66 -1.31 -4.21 19.37
C GLN A 66 -0.12 -5.16 19.20
N VAL A 67 0.80 -4.87 18.26
CA VAL A 67 1.95 -5.74 17.99
C VAL A 67 3.12 -5.38 18.90
N MET A 68 3.51 -4.11 18.89
CA MET A 68 4.72 -3.62 19.56
C MET A 68 4.48 -3.11 20.98
N GLN A 69 3.23 -2.83 21.35
CA GLN A 69 2.83 -2.30 22.67
C GLN A 69 3.60 -1.03 23.06
N LEU A 70 3.82 -0.15 22.07
CA LEU A 70 4.51 1.12 22.24
C LEU A 70 3.59 2.20 22.81
N PRO A 71 4.16 3.27 23.40
CA PRO A 71 3.37 4.44 23.77
C PRO A 71 2.64 5.04 22.57
N ARG A 72 1.47 5.63 22.82
CA ARG A 72 0.66 6.29 21.79
C ARG A 72 1.46 7.34 21.01
N SER A 73 1.52 7.21 19.69
CA SER A 73 2.08 8.21 18.79
C SER A 73 1.01 9.18 18.29
N PHE A 74 1.44 10.19 17.54
CA PHE A 74 0.53 11.11 16.86
C PHE A 74 -0.34 10.44 15.77
N TYR A 75 0.07 9.27 15.26
CA TYR A 75 -0.69 8.54 14.24
C TYR A 75 -1.89 7.78 14.81
N SER A 76 -2.01 7.71 16.14
CA SER A 76 -3.08 6.97 16.78
C SER A 76 -4.45 7.52 16.41
N HIS A 77 -5.41 6.62 16.14
CA HIS A 77 -6.78 7.00 15.78
C HIS A 77 -7.42 7.93 16.83
N VAL A 78 -7.03 7.79 18.10
CA VAL A 78 -7.48 8.68 19.19
C VAL A 78 -6.92 10.10 19.04
N GLU A 79 -5.64 10.26 18.71
CA GLU A 79 -5.05 11.60 18.56
C GLU A 79 -5.55 12.29 17.28
N LEU A 80 -5.76 11.52 16.22
CA LEU A 80 -6.41 12.01 15.00
C LEU A 80 -7.85 12.46 15.27
N ALA A 81 -8.61 11.71 16.07
CA ALA A 81 -9.96 12.10 16.48
C ALA A 81 -9.96 13.37 17.36
N LYS A 82 -9.00 13.50 18.30
CA LYS A 82 -8.80 14.73 19.07
C LYS A 82 -8.55 15.93 18.16
N GLU A 83 -7.70 15.78 17.15
CA GLU A 83 -7.41 16.84 16.20
C GLU A 83 -8.66 17.25 15.40
N SER A 84 -9.44 16.28 14.93
CA SER A 84 -10.72 16.52 14.24
C SER A 84 -11.69 17.35 15.10
N HIS A 85 -11.79 17.03 16.38
CA HIS A 85 -12.59 17.78 17.35
C HIS A 85 -11.92 19.07 17.86
N LYS A 86 -10.76 19.46 17.32
CA LYS A 86 -9.96 20.62 17.75
C LYS A 86 -9.58 20.57 19.23
N MET A 87 -9.49 19.38 19.79
CA MET A 87 -8.95 19.13 21.12
C MET A 87 -7.42 19.22 21.08
N LYS A 88 -6.79 19.42 22.24
CA LYS A 88 -5.33 19.41 22.31
C LYS A 88 -4.84 17.97 22.17
N SER A 89 -3.91 17.73 21.25
CA SER A 89 -3.16 16.47 21.20
C SER A 89 -2.48 16.23 22.55
N SER A 90 -2.47 14.98 22.98
CA SER A 90 -1.79 14.55 24.20
C SER A 90 -0.32 14.18 23.95
N THR A 91 0.09 14.09 22.68
CA THR A 91 1.45 13.72 22.29
C THR A 91 1.88 14.41 20.98
N SER A 92 3.18 14.64 20.85
CA SER A 92 3.82 14.98 19.56
C SER A 92 4.87 13.93 19.17
N HIS A 93 4.88 12.81 19.89
CA HIS A 93 5.84 11.72 19.70
C HIS A 93 5.47 10.89 18.48
N THR A 94 6.49 10.33 17.83
CA THR A 94 6.38 9.43 16.69
C THR A 94 7.20 8.19 17.00
N ASN A 95 6.61 6.99 16.94
CA ASN A 95 7.40 5.76 17.07
C ASN A 95 8.05 5.41 15.74
N PHE A 96 7.27 5.47 14.66
CA PHE A 96 7.74 5.26 13.29
C PHE A 96 7.23 6.36 12.38
N TYR A 97 7.99 6.73 11.35
CA TYR A 97 7.50 7.68 10.35
C TYR A 97 6.57 6.98 9.36
N ALA A 98 5.56 7.69 8.86
CA ALA A 98 4.59 7.17 7.91
C ALA A 98 4.44 8.07 6.68
N LEU A 99 4.45 7.45 5.50
CA LEU A 99 4.21 8.05 4.19
C LEU A 99 3.13 7.24 3.47
N SER A 100 2.30 7.91 2.69
CA SER A 100 1.18 7.32 1.95
C SER A 100 1.31 7.58 0.44
N ARG A 101 0.29 7.21 -0.34
CA ARG A 101 0.24 7.46 -1.79
C ARG A 101 0.48 8.93 -2.16
N THR A 102 0.08 9.85 -1.30
CA THR A 102 0.29 11.31 -1.50
C THR A 102 1.76 11.73 -1.47
N GLN A 103 2.66 10.84 -1.04
CA GLN A 103 4.11 10.99 -1.09
C GLN A 103 4.70 9.99 -2.08
N THR A 104 4.08 9.76 -3.23
CA THR A 104 4.63 8.91 -4.29
C THR A 104 4.61 9.64 -5.62
N LEU A 105 5.31 9.11 -6.62
CA LEU A 105 5.12 9.50 -8.02
C LEU A 105 3.83 8.87 -8.51
N GLU A 106 2.70 9.55 -8.30
CA GLU A 106 1.36 9.05 -8.62
C GLU A 106 1.23 8.76 -10.12
N GLN A 107 1.78 9.62 -10.97
CA GLN A 107 1.76 9.46 -12.44
C GLN A 107 2.66 8.31 -12.92
N GLN A 108 3.52 7.80 -12.04
CA GLN A 108 4.35 6.62 -12.28
C GLN A 108 3.83 5.39 -11.52
N GLY A 109 2.51 5.35 -11.34
CA GLY A 109 1.80 4.25 -10.69
C GLY A 109 2.13 4.14 -9.22
N TYR A 110 2.28 5.25 -8.49
CA TYR A 110 2.62 5.33 -7.06
C TYR A 110 4.02 4.84 -6.70
N MET A 111 5.03 5.19 -7.49
CA MET A 111 6.43 4.83 -7.24
C MET A 111 7.02 5.62 -6.06
N LYS A 112 7.86 4.99 -5.24
CA LYS A 112 8.43 5.59 -4.03
C LYS A 112 9.79 6.20 -4.33
N TYR A 113 9.82 7.53 -4.44
CA TYR A 113 11.02 8.27 -4.85
C TYR A 113 11.90 8.64 -3.66
N LEU A 114 12.81 7.75 -3.26
CA LEU A 114 13.64 7.89 -2.06
C LEU A 114 14.34 9.24 -1.85
N PRO A 115 14.82 9.98 -2.87
CA PRO A 115 15.44 11.29 -2.66
C PRO A 115 14.52 12.30 -1.95
N MET A 116 13.20 12.14 -1.99
CA MET A 116 12.25 13.01 -1.30
C MET A 116 12.37 12.95 0.23
N LEU A 117 12.96 11.88 0.79
CA LEU A 117 13.13 11.70 2.23
C LEU A 117 14.07 12.76 2.84
N GLY A 118 14.82 13.50 2.01
CA GLY A 118 15.81 14.48 2.47
C GLY A 118 16.97 13.84 3.23
N ARG A 119 17.16 12.52 3.09
CA ARG A 119 18.30 11.76 3.60
C ARG A 119 19.30 11.55 2.47
N LYS A 120 20.58 11.37 2.81
CA LYS A 120 21.60 11.04 1.82
C LYS A 120 21.29 9.65 1.26
N MET A 121 21.30 9.48 -0.07
CA MET A 121 21.06 8.17 -0.68
C MET A 121 22.07 7.11 -0.22
N SER A 122 23.27 7.53 0.18
CA SER A 122 24.31 6.67 0.75
C SER A 122 23.97 6.13 2.16
N SER A 123 22.83 6.53 2.75
CA SER A 123 22.40 6.10 4.09
C SER A 123 20.93 5.68 4.10
N VAL A 124 20.37 5.30 2.95
CA VAL A 124 18.96 4.86 2.83
C VAL A 124 18.94 3.46 2.23
N VAL A 125 18.12 2.59 2.81
CA VAL A 125 17.74 1.31 2.20
C VAL A 125 16.22 1.22 2.17
N MET A 126 15.68 0.51 1.20
CA MET A 126 14.25 0.30 1.05
C MET A 126 13.97 -1.20 0.97
N LEU A 127 12.97 -1.65 1.72
CA LEU A 127 12.47 -3.01 1.69
C LEU A 127 11.02 -3.00 1.19
N ASP A 128 10.75 -3.70 0.10
CA ASP A 128 9.44 -3.72 -0.53
C ASP A 128 9.32 -4.94 -1.43
N ASP A 129 8.17 -5.61 -1.43
CA ASP A 129 7.95 -6.79 -2.27
C ASP A 129 7.77 -6.43 -3.74
N ASN A 130 7.25 -5.24 -4.01
CA ASN A 130 6.95 -4.78 -5.35
C ASN A 130 8.09 -3.93 -5.93
N VAL A 131 8.76 -4.49 -6.93
CA VAL A 131 9.82 -3.80 -7.68
C VAL A 131 9.38 -2.51 -8.39
N ARG A 132 8.07 -2.29 -8.57
CA ARG A 132 7.51 -1.01 -9.04
C ARG A 132 7.83 0.14 -8.09
N SER A 133 8.03 -0.15 -6.81
CA SER A 133 8.21 0.85 -5.78
C SER A 133 9.56 1.59 -5.87
N PHE A 134 10.62 0.95 -6.38
CA PHE A 134 11.98 1.51 -6.34
C PHE A 134 12.84 1.37 -7.62
N PRO A 135 12.29 1.39 -8.86
CA PRO A 135 13.08 1.19 -10.08
C PRO A 135 14.07 2.34 -10.35
N LEU A 136 13.88 3.52 -9.77
CA LEU A 136 14.79 4.68 -9.88
C LEU A 136 15.89 4.71 -8.82
N THR A 137 15.85 3.81 -7.84
CA THR A 137 16.90 3.67 -6.81
C THR A 137 17.27 2.21 -6.60
N PRO A 138 17.63 1.49 -7.68
CA PRO A 138 17.82 0.04 -7.65
C PRO A 138 18.96 -0.41 -6.73
N ARG A 139 19.95 0.45 -6.49
CA ARG A 139 21.06 0.17 -5.57
C ARG A 139 20.68 0.27 -4.09
N ASN A 140 19.56 0.92 -3.75
CA ASN A 140 19.03 1.06 -2.40
C ASN A 140 17.92 0.06 -2.06
N GLY A 141 17.24 -0.47 -3.09
CA GLY A 141 16.13 -1.40 -2.94
C GLY A 141 16.57 -2.83 -2.62
N ILE A 142 15.79 -3.46 -1.75
CA ILE A 142 15.79 -4.88 -1.41
C ILE A 142 14.37 -5.39 -1.66
N ARG A 143 14.24 -6.38 -2.54
CA ARG A 143 12.99 -7.08 -2.79
C ARG A 143 12.84 -8.16 -1.74
N ILE A 144 11.78 -8.08 -0.95
CA ILE A 144 11.32 -9.18 -0.10
C ILE A 144 10.31 -10.02 -0.85
N ASP A 145 10.19 -11.31 -0.53
CA ASP A 145 9.14 -12.12 -1.12
C ASP A 145 7.76 -11.58 -0.68
N ALA A 146 6.80 -11.59 -1.61
CA ALA A 146 5.44 -11.19 -1.33
C ALA A 146 4.81 -12.10 -0.25
N PHE A 147 3.89 -11.53 0.53
CA PHE A 147 3.10 -12.28 1.51
C PHE A 147 1.67 -12.38 0.99
N ASP A 148 1.38 -13.48 0.31
CA ASP A 148 0.14 -13.67 -0.46
C ASP A 148 -0.79 -14.69 0.24
N PRO A 149 -1.67 -14.26 1.15
CA PRO A 149 -2.72 -15.11 1.69
C PRO A 149 -3.83 -15.38 0.65
N ASP A 150 -4.43 -16.57 0.70
CA ASP A 150 -5.67 -16.83 -0.03
C ASP A 150 -6.86 -16.22 0.74
N ASP A 151 -7.18 -14.98 0.42
CA ASP A 151 -8.26 -14.23 1.07
C ASP A 151 -9.62 -14.94 1.00
N ARG A 152 -9.91 -15.71 -0.06
CA ARG A 152 -11.19 -16.42 -0.18
C ARG A 152 -11.26 -17.56 0.83
N VAL A 153 -10.16 -18.31 0.95
CA VAL A 153 -10.05 -19.39 1.94
C VAL A 153 -10.14 -18.81 3.35
N LEU A 154 -9.42 -17.72 3.64
CA LEU A 154 -9.40 -17.11 4.96
C LEU A 154 -10.74 -16.45 5.34
N GLN A 155 -11.44 -15.81 4.41
CA GLN A 155 -12.78 -15.28 4.66
C GLN A 155 -13.79 -16.39 5.00
N ARG A 156 -13.77 -17.49 4.23
CA ARG A 156 -14.62 -18.66 4.51
C ARG A 156 -14.24 -19.31 5.84
N TYR A 157 -12.95 -19.37 6.16
CA TYR A 157 -12.46 -19.88 7.42
C TYR A 157 -12.94 -19.04 8.61
N MET A 158 -12.82 -17.71 8.51
CA MET A 158 -13.31 -16.78 9.53
C MET A 158 -14.82 -16.89 9.73
N PHE A 159 -15.58 -17.01 8.64
CA PHE A 159 -17.03 -17.25 8.71
C PHE A 159 -17.33 -18.57 9.42
N ALA A 160 -16.61 -19.64 9.08
CA ALA A 160 -16.79 -20.94 9.70
C ALA A 160 -16.48 -20.93 11.20
N LEU A 161 -15.38 -20.27 11.61
CA LEU A 161 -15.01 -20.12 13.03
C LEU A 161 -16.09 -19.41 13.85
N ARG A 162 -16.77 -18.40 13.29
CA ARG A 162 -17.87 -17.71 13.99
C ARG A 162 -19.06 -18.64 14.21
N ARG A 163 -19.45 -19.43 13.21
CA ARG A 163 -20.56 -20.39 13.35
C ARG A 163 -20.28 -21.47 14.40
N VAL A 164 -19.03 -21.94 14.49
CA VAL A 164 -18.62 -22.93 15.51
C VAL A 164 -18.79 -22.41 16.94
N GLN A 165 -18.74 -21.09 17.15
CA GLN A 165 -18.98 -20.50 18.47
C GLN A 165 -20.47 -20.53 18.87
N GLU A 166 -21.37 -20.66 17.89
CA GLU A 166 -22.82 -20.57 18.06
C GLU A 166 -23.51 -21.95 17.94
N GLU A 167 -22.94 -22.86 17.15
CA GLU A 167 -23.51 -24.18 16.82
C GLU A 167 -22.84 -25.32 17.59
N LYS A 168 -23.60 -26.39 17.86
CA LYS A 168 -23.05 -27.58 18.51
C LYS A 168 -22.27 -28.44 17.51
N PRO A 169 -21.15 -29.08 17.91
CA PRO A 169 -20.28 -29.83 16.98
C PRO A 169 -20.95 -30.96 16.17
N HIS A 170 -22.04 -31.55 16.67
CA HIS A 170 -22.75 -32.66 16.02
C HIS A 170 -23.81 -32.20 15.00
N GLU A 171 -24.09 -30.90 14.94
CA GLU A 171 -25.05 -30.29 14.01
C GLU A 171 -24.34 -29.63 12.81
N MET A 172 -23.00 -29.67 12.80
CA MET A 172 -22.20 -29.02 11.77
C MET A 172 -22.26 -29.79 10.44
N GLU A 173 -22.59 -29.06 9.38
CA GLU A 173 -22.58 -29.57 8.01
C GLU A 173 -21.15 -29.88 7.52
N ASP A 174 -21.00 -30.91 6.68
CA ASP A 174 -19.70 -31.31 6.09
C ASP A 174 -18.99 -30.15 5.37
N ALA A 175 -19.74 -29.26 4.72
CA ALA A 175 -19.20 -28.08 4.05
C ALA A 175 -18.54 -27.08 5.01
N LEU A 176 -19.05 -26.97 6.24
CA LEU A 176 -18.48 -26.13 7.28
C LEU A 176 -17.16 -26.72 7.80
N VAL A 177 -17.13 -28.05 8.01
CA VAL A 177 -15.92 -28.79 8.37
C VAL A 177 -14.84 -28.63 7.31
N GLN A 178 -15.20 -28.70 6.03
CA GLN A 178 -14.26 -28.49 4.93
C GLN A 178 -13.68 -27.07 4.93
N CYS A 179 -14.50 -26.03 5.17
CA CYS A 179 -14.02 -24.65 5.28
C CYS A 179 -12.97 -24.50 6.40
N LEU A 180 -13.21 -25.14 7.55
CA LEU A 180 -12.27 -25.14 8.68
C LEU A 180 -10.95 -25.81 8.33
N GLN A 181 -11.00 -26.99 7.69
CA GLN A 181 -9.80 -27.72 7.26
C GLN A 181 -8.98 -26.92 6.24
N GLN A 182 -9.63 -26.34 5.23
CA GLN A 182 -8.94 -25.51 4.22
C GLN A 182 -8.28 -24.29 4.86
N GLY A 183 -8.99 -23.60 5.76
CA GLY A 183 -8.45 -22.48 6.51
C GLY A 183 -7.25 -22.86 7.37
N GLN A 184 -7.32 -23.97 8.11
CA GLN A 184 -6.20 -24.47 8.91
C GLN A 184 -4.98 -24.82 8.05
N GLN A 185 -5.19 -25.42 6.89
CA GLN A 185 -4.11 -25.70 5.94
C GLN A 185 -3.45 -24.42 5.43
N GLU A 186 -4.24 -23.39 5.14
CA GLU A 186 -3.74 -22.09 4.68
C GLU A 186 -2.97 -21.36 5.79
N ILE A 187 -3.48 -21.35 7.02
CA ILE A 187 -2.73 -20.82 8.17
C ILE A 187 -1.41 -21.56 8.36
N ALA A 188 -1.42 -22.89 8.33
CA ALA A 188 -0.20 -23.69 8.45
C ALA A 188 0.79 -23.51 7.28
N ARG A 189 0.32 -23.09 6.10
CA ARG A 189 1.17 -22.67 4.98
C ARG A 189 1.81 -21.32 5.27
N LEU A 190 1.00 -20.34 5.65
CA LEU A 190 1.46 -18.97 5.95
C LEU A 190 2.44 -18.94 7.12
N GLU A 191 2.24 -19.75 8.17
CA GLU A 191 3.16 -19.87 9.33
C GLU A 191 4.58 -20.34 8.97
N LYS A 192 4.78 -20.90 7.77
CA LYS A 192 6.12 -21.28 7.28
C LYS A 192 6.87 -20.13 6.62
N ASP A 193 6.21 -18.99 6.39
CA ASP A 193 6.86 -17.80 5.83
C ASP A 193 7.96 -17.31 6.77
N ARG A 194 9.15 -17.11 6.20
CA ARG A 194 10.34 -16.67 6.91
C ARG A 194 10.96 -15.43 6.30
N ALA A 195 10.33 -14.78 5.32
CA ALA A 195 11.04 -13.79 4.51
C ALA A 195 11.49 -12.57 5.34
N LEU A 196 10.75 -12.22 6.39
CA LEU A 196 11.18 -11.19 7.34
C LEU A 196 12.45 -11.59 8.11
N LEU A 197 12.58 -12.86 8.49
CA LEU A 197 13.81 -13.34 9.14
C LEU A 197 14.96 -13.45 8.16
N ASP A 198 14.69 -13.88 6.93
CA ASP A 198 15.70 -14.18 5.93
C ASP A 198 16.34 -12.90 5.36
N VAL A 199 15.66 -11.74 5.45
CA VAL A 199 16.24 -10.44 5.10
C VAL A 199 17.07 -9.80 6.22
N LEU A 200 16.91 -10.21 7.49
CA LEU A 200 17.63 -9.62 8.62
C LEU A 200 19.16 -9.70 8.48
N PRO A 201 19.80 -10.78 7.99
CA PRO A 201 21.25 -10.80 7.78
C PRO A 201 21.76 -9.65 6.89
N VAL A 202 21.03 -9.32 5.82
CA VAL A 202 21.36 -8.20 4.92
C VAL A 202 21.23 -6.87 5.66
N LEU A 203 20.12 -6.66 6.37
CA LEU A 203 19.87 -5.43 7.12
C LEU A 203 20.88 -5.23 8.26
N ARG A 204 21.22 -6.29 9.00
CA ARG A 204 22.27 -6.26 10.03
C ARG A 204 23.62 -5.84 9.45
N ALA A 205 24.00 -6.38 8.30
CA ALA A 205 25.25 -6.03 7.64
C ALA A 205 25.25 -4.57 7.20
N VAL A 206 24.14 -4.09 6.62
CA VAL A 206 23.94 -2.68 6.29
C VAL A 206 24.07 -1.78 7.52
N ALA A 207 23.45 -2.15 8.65
CA ALA A 207 23.51 -1.36 9.89
C ALA A 207 24.91 -1.29 10.50
N GLN A 208 25.80 -2.24 10.18
CA GLN A 208 27.21 -2.23 10.61
C GLN A 208 28.08 -1.30 9.76
N VAL A 209 27.59 -0.77 8.64
CA VAL A 209 28.32 0.20 7.82
C VAL A 209 28.56 1.46 8.65
N PRO A 210 29.82 1.92 8.81
CA PRO A 210 30.12 3.07 9.65
C PRO A 210 29.39 4.34 9.16
N ALA A 211 28.94 5.16 10.12
CA ALA A 211 28.24 6.41 9.81
C ALA A 211 29.03 7.29 8.83
N GLY A 212 28.33 7.76 7.78
CA GLY A 212 28.91 8.58 6.72
C GLY A 212 29.50 7.78 5.56
N GLN A 213 29.61 6.45 5.65
CA GLN A 213 29.90 5.59 4.51
C GLN A 213 28.64 5.23 3.74
N ASP A 214 28.83 4.68 2.55
CA ASP A 214 27.75 4.35 1.62
C ASP A 214 27.25 2.93 1.84
N VAL A 215 26.03 2.82 2.37
CA VAL A 215 25.36 1.54 2.67
C VAL A 215 25.13 0.69 1.42
N THR A 216 25.02 1.30 0.24
CA THR A 216 24.80 0.55 -1.01
C THR A 216 26.03 -0.28 -1.39
N LYS A 217 27.22 0.11 -0.94
CA LYS A 217 28.45 -0.68 -1.15
C LYS A 217 28.44 -1.98 -0.36
N GLU A 218 27.79 -1.99 0.80
CA GLU A 218 27.59 -3.24 1.55
C GLU A 218 26.55 -4.11 0.83
N LEU A 219 25.43 -3.54 0.38
CA LEU A 219 24.43 -4.26 -0.43
C LEU A 219 25.01 -4.88 -1.70
N ASP A 220 26.03 -4.26 -2.31
CA ASP A 220 26.71 -4.80 -3.48
C ASP A 220 27.44 -6.13 -3.21
N HIS A 221 27.72 -6.49 -1.95
CA HIS A 221 28.20 -7.83 -1.58
C HIS A 221 27.09 -8.88 -1.52
N TRP A 222 25.83 -8.47 -1.41
CA TRP A 222 24.66 -9.34 -1.30
C TRP A 222 23.97 -9.54 -2.64
N ARG A 223 24.64 -9.25 -3.76
CA ARG A 223 24.04 -9.26 -5.09
C ARG A 223 24.81 -10.15 -6.04
N ASP A 224 24.07 -10.78 -6.95
CA ASP A 224 24.65 -11.46 -8.11
C ASP A 224 25.33 -10.44 -9.04
N LEU A 225 26.37 -10.86 -9.76
CA LEU A 225 27.14 -9.99 -10.67
C LEU A 225 26.25 -9.32 -11.73
N ASP A 226 25.18 -9.99 -12.17
CA ASP A 226 24.25 -9.45 -13.15
C ASP A 226 23.40 -8.28 -12.63
N TYR A 227 23.41 -8.00 -11.32
CA TYR A 227 22.69 -6.88 -10.74
C TYR A 227 23.14 -5.52 -11.27
N VAL A 228 24.36 -5.42 -11.82
CA VAL A 228 24.82 -4.19 -12.51
C VAL A 228 23.93 -3.80 -13.70
N ARG A 229 23.13 -4.73 -14.23
CA ARG A 229 22.13 -4.44 -15.26
C ARG A 229 21.00 -3.53 -14.75
N CYS A 230 20.75 -3.52 -13.44
CA CYS A 230 19.80 -2.60 -12.83
C CYS A 230 20.29 -1.15 -12.83
N ASP A 231 21.55 -0.87 -13.18
CA ASP A 231 22.03 0.50 -13.32
C ASP A 231 21.42 1.23 -14.54
N ASP A 232 20.81 0.50 -15.47
CA ASP A 232 20.07 1.06 -16.60
C ASP A 232 18.59 1.24 -16.24
N PHE A 233 18.12 2.48 -16.16
CA PHE A 233 16.73 2.74 -15.80
C PHE A 233 15.76 2.39 -16.91
N MET A 234 16.19 2.27 -18.17
CA MET A 234 15.31 1.73 -19.23
C MET A 234 14.92 0.29 -18.94
N GLU A 235 15.84 -0.49 -18.36
CA GLU A 235 15.60 -1.87 -17.95
C GLU A 235 14.73 -1.89 -16.68
N THR A 236 15.07 -1.15 -15.63
CA THR A 236 14.30 -1.18 -14.37
C THR A 236 12.91 -0.56 -14.49
N MET A 237 12.71 0.42 -15.36
CA MET A 237 11.41 1.06 -15.60
C MET A 237 10.51 0.25 -16.54
N ASN A 238 11.07 -0.62 -17.38
CA ASN A 238 10.30 -1.46 -18.29
C ASN A 238 9.71 -2.68 -17.56
N VAL A 239 8.38 -2.71 -17.41
CA VAL A 239 7.64 -3.81 -16.75
C VAL A 239 7.84 -5.19 -17.38
N ARG A 240 8.27 -5.23 -18.65
CA ARG A 240 8.50 -6.47 -19.40
C ARG A 240 9.97 -6.91 -19.41
N SER A 241 10.88 -6.13 -18.83
CA SER A 241 12.30 -6.49 -18.84
C SER A 241 12.57 -7.64 -17.87
N ALA A 242 13.48 -8.53 -18.26
CA ALA A 242 13.96 -9.58 -17.36
C ALA A 242 14.69 -8.98 -16.15
N VAL A 243 15.37 -7.83 -16.32
CA VAL A 243 16.04 -7.13 -15.23
C VAL A 243 15.05 -6.73 -14.14
N ARG A 244 13.93 -6.11 -14.50
CA ARG A 244 12.93 -5.68 -13.52
C ARG A 244 12.23 -6.88 -12.88
N GLN A 245 11.87 -7.90 -13.66
CA GLN A 245 11.11 -9.04 -13.15
C GLN A 245 11.96 -9.97 -12.27
N GLN A 246 13.23 -10.18 -12.61
CA GLN A 246 14.03 -11.27 -12.03
C GLN A 246 15.24 -10.79 -11.24
N ILE A 247 15.75 -9.58 -11.48
CA ILE A 247 17.03 -9.13 -10.90
C ILE A 247 16.83 -7.99 -9.90
N LEU A 248 15.96 -7.03 -10.20
CA LEU A 248 15.77 -5.82 -9.39
C LEU A 248 15.36 -6.15 -7.95
N GLY A 249 16.17 -5.65 -7.00
CA GLY A 249 15.99 -5.82 -5.56
C GLY A 249 16.43 -7.19 -5.01
N VAL A 250 16.77 -8.17 -5.86
CA VAL A 250 17.16 -9.51 -5.40
C VAL A 250 18.46 -9.46 -4.60
N THR A 251 18.45 -10.16 -3.46
CA THR A 251 19.64 -10.39 -2.62
C THR A 251 19.98 -11.89 -2.58
N LEU A 252 21.25 -12.19 -2.35
CA LEU A 252 21.76 -13.53 -2.17
C LEU A 252 21.55 -13.98 -0.71
N PRO A 253 21.40 -15.29 -0.47
CA PRO A 253 21.28 -15.81 0.90
C PRO A 253 22.56 -15.62 1.73
N GLU A 254 23.71 -15.46 1.06
CA GLU A 254 25.02 -15.27 1.70
C GLU A 254 25.77 -14.08 1.11
N ARG A 255 26.47 -13.35 1.98
CA ARG A 255 27.35 -12.24 1.62
C ARG A 255 28.56 -12.75 0.84
N ARG A 256 28.81 -12.18 -0.34
CA ARG A 256 30.01 -12.46 -1.13
C ARG A 256 31.24 -11.75 -0.58
N SER A 257 32.42 -12.34 -0.79
CA SER A 257 33.71 -11.71 -0.43
C SER A 257 34.01 -10.47 -1.28
N THR A 258 33.57 -10.47 -2.53
CA THR A 258 33.75 -9.37 -3.49
C THR A 258 32.40 -8.72 -3.84
N PRO A 259 32.31 -7.37 -3.88
CA PRO A 259 31.10 -6.70 -4.29
C PRO A 259 30.88 -6.87 -5.81
N ILE A 260 29.67 -6.58 -6.28
CA ILE A 260 29.43 -6.34 -7.70
C ILE A 260 30.21 -5.10 -8.16
N PRO A 261 30.48 -4.94 -9.48
CA PRO A 261 31.13 -3.74 -9.99
C PRO A 261 30.44 -2.45 -9.58
N ALA A 262 31.26 -1.40 -9.43
CA ALA A 262 30.79 -0.06 -9.11
C ALA A 262 29.69 0.39 -10.08
N GLN A 263 28.74 1.16 -9.55
CA GLN A 263 27.60 1.66 -10.31
C GLN A 263 28.04 2.32 -11.62
N LYS A 264 27.44 1.88 -12.73
CA LYS A 264 27.63 2.50 -14.04
C LYS A 264 26.67 3.68 -14.18
N LEU A 265 27.20 4.88 -14.40
CA LEU A 265 26.37 6.04 -14.71
C LEU A 265 25.90 5.94 -16.16
N SER A 266 24.60 5.72 -16.34
CA SER A 266 23.94 5.83 -17.65
C SER A 266 23.44 7.25 -17.86
N PHE A 267 23.86 7.90 -18.95
CA PHE A 267 23.39 9.24 -19.32
C PHE A 267 21.85 9.29 -19.45
N MET A 268 21.24 8.21 -19.95
CA MET A 268 19.78 8.13 -20.14
C MET A 268 19.00 8.14 -18.82
N ASN A 269 19.63 7.83 -17.68
CA ASN A 269 18.96 7.85 -16.39
C ASN A 269 18.57 9.27 -15.95
N SER A 270 19.27 10.31 -16.43
CA SER A 270 19.03 11.68 -15.97
C SER A 270 17.61 12.14 -16.28
N GLY A 271 17.07 11.80 -17.45
CA GLY A 271 15.70 12.17 -17.83
C GLY A 271 14.64 11.59 -16.89
N PHE A 272 14.80 10.34 -16.44
CA PHE A 272 13.90 9.74 -15.46
C PHE A 272 13.98 10.43 -14.11
N LEU A 273 15.19 10.75 -13.63
CA LEU A 273 15.39 11.45 -12.36
C LEU A 273 14.88 12.89 -12.42
N GLU A 274 15.10 13.60 -13.52
CA GLU A 274 14.58 14.95 -13.74
C GLU A 274 13.06 14.96 -13.74
N SER A 275 12.41 14.01 -14.45
CA SER A 275 10.96 13.85 -14.45
C SER A 275 10.41 13.57 -13.04
N ALA A 276 11.03 12.63 -12.31
CA ALA A 276 10.62 12.32 -10.95
C ALA A 276 10.78 13.51 -10.00
N ASN A 277 11.91 14.24 -10.09
CA ASN A 277 12.12 15.46 -9.30
C ASN A 277 11.09 16.54 -9.63
N ALA A 278 10.75 16.72 -10.91
CA ALA A 278 9.76 17.69 -11.35
C ALA A 278 8.37 17.36 -10.80
N GLU A 279 7.94 16.10 -10.91
CA GLU A 279 6.68 15.60 -10.34
C GLU A 279 6.63 15.86 -8.82
N MET A 280 7.64 15.43 -8.08
CA MET A 280 7.70 15.66 -6.63
C MET A 280 7.67 17.16 -6.29
N THR A 281 8.35 18.01 -7.05
CA THR A 281 8.35 19.46 -6.82
C THR A 281 6.97 20.07 -7.08
N LEU A 282 6.26 19.62 -8.12
CA LEU A 282 4.90 20.09 -8.44
C LEU A 282 3.91 19.70 -7.33
N HIS A 283 3.94 18.45 -6.88
CA HIS A 283 3.09 17.99 -5.76
C HIS A 283 3.41 18.68 -4.43
N HIS A 284 4.63 19.21 -4.27
CA HIS A 284 5.09 19.90 -3.05
C HIS A 284 5.15 21.43 -3.20
N THR A 285 4.65 21.98 -4.33
CA THR A 285 4.36 23.41 -4.50
C THR A 285 3.01 23.66 -3.82
N PRO A 286 2.93 24.48 -2.75
CA PRO A 286 1.81 24.40 -1.81
C PRO A 286 0.50 24.88 -2.47
N PRO A 287 -0.51 24.01 -2.66
CA PRO A 287 -1.89 24.44 -2.69
C PRO A 287 -2.28 24.80 -1.24
N ALA A 288 -3.24 25.69 -1.05
CA ALA A 288 -3.68 26.13 0.28
C ALA A 288 -3.96 24.91 1.21
N ILE A 289 -3.09 24.77 2.22
CA ILE A 289 -2.82 23.55 2.98
C ILE A 289 -4.06 23.05 3.75
N GLN A 290 -4.58 21.87 3.38
CA GLN A 290 -5.10 20.92 4.36
C GLN A 290 -3.91 20.42 5.20
N ARG A 291 -3.92 20.72 6.49
CA ARG A 291 -2.87 20.27 7.40
C ARG A 291 -3.05 18.79 7.69
N PHE A 292 -2.34 17.95 6.95
CA PHE A 292 -1.60 16.86 7.57
C PHE A 292 -0.18 17.38 7.80
N ALA A 293 0.38 17.13 8.98
CA ALA A 293 1.64 17.72 9.40
C ALA A 293 2.75 17.47 8.35
N PRO A 294 3.42 18.51 7.81
CA PRO A 294 4.66 18.28 7.08
C PRO A 294 5.69 17.73 8.06
N VAL A 295 6.55 16.80 7.60
CA VAL A 295 7.79 16.45 8.32
C VAL A 295 8.71 17.68 8.29
N ARG A 296 8.47 18.64 9.18
CA ARG A 296 9.38 19.74 9.53
C ARG A 296 9.20 20.12 11.00
N PHE A 297 10.31 20.15 11.73
CA PHE A 297 10.42 20.59 13.12
C PHE A 297 9.73 21.96 13.34
N ALA A 298 8.70 21.95 14.19
CA ALA A 298 8.03 23.07 14.90
C ALA A 298 7.82 24.44 14.20
N ARG A 299 6.55 24.84 13.99
CA ARG A 299 5.83 25.94 14.70
C ARG A 299 4.43 26.22 14.10
N HIS A 300 3.50 26.63 14.97
CA HIS A 300 2.03 26.74 14.81
C HIS A 300 1.52 27.87 13.89
N ALA A 301 0.25 27.76 13.40
CA ALA A 301 -0.83 28.79 13.52
C ALA A 301 -2.14 28.46 12.74
N LYS A 302 -3.32 28.59 13.36
CA LYS A 302 -4.70 28.20 12.94
C LYS A 302 -5.29 28.85 11.65
N ARG A 303 -6.17 28.14 10.91
CA ARG A 303 -7.64 28.41 10.70
C ARG A 303 -8.26 27.66 9.49
N SER A 304 -9.59 27.60 9.51
CA SER A 304 -10.59 26.78 8.79
C SER A 304 -10.80 27.07 7.30
N ALA A 305 -11.11 26.05 6.49
CA ALA A 305 -11.85 26.17 5.22
C ALA A 305 -12.46 24.81 4.78
N THR A 306 -13.64 24.87 4.18
CA THR A 306 -14.46 23.78 3.59
C THR A 306 -13.93 23.36 2.20
N VAL A 307 -14.08 22.07 1.86
CA VAL A 307 -13.62 21.45 0.60
C VAL A 307 -14.63 21.67 -0.53
N ALA A 308 -14.14 21.95 -1.74
CA ALA A 308 -14.92 22.10 -2.97
C ALA A 308 -14.91 20.80 -3.81
N PRO A 309 -15.94 20.53 -4.64
CA PRO A 309 -16.05 19.32 -5.47
C PRO A 309 -15.13 19.34 -6.71
N MET A 310 -14.86 18.14 -7.22
CA MET A 310 -13.86 17.77 -8.25
C MET A 310 -14.29 18.11 -9.70
N GLU A 311 -13.31 18.39 -10.57
CA GLU A 311 -13.51 18.76 -11.99
C GLU A 311 -13.53 17.52 -12.92
N LEU A 312 -14.25 17.61 -14.06
CA LEU A 312 -14.54 16.48 -14.99
C LEU A 312 -13.29 15.70 -15.49
N GLN A 313 -12.11 16.32 -15.51
CA GLN A 313 -10.90 15.73 -16.07
C GLN A 313 -10.35 14.54 -15.25
N GLU A 314 -10.58 14.52 -13.93
CA GLU A 314 -10.11 13.45 -13.04
C GLU A 314 -10.97 12.17 -13.20
N VAL A 315 -12.23 12.32 -13.62
CA VAL A 315 -13.13 11.20 -13.95
C VAL A 315 -12.72 10.53 -15.26
N ASP A 316 -12.33 11.32 -16.28
CA ASP A 316 -11.90 10.79 -17.56
C ASP A 316 -10.60 9.96 -17.44
N HIS A 317 -9.66 10.38 -16.60
CA HIS A 317 -8.40 9.66 -16.38
C HIS A 317 -8.60 8.28 -15.75
N LEU A 318 -9.47 8.17 -14.73
CA LEU A 318 -9.82 6.90 -14.10
C LEU A 318 -10.50 5.94 -15.10
N LEU A 319 -11.36 6.47 -15.98
CA LEU A 319 -12.01 5.67 -17.02
C LEU A 319 -11.01 5.17 -18.06
N GLU A 320 -9.96 5.94 -18.38
CA GLU A 320 -8.87 5.50 -19.25
C GLU A 320 -8.05 4.37 -18.61
N GLU A 321 -7.71 4.47 -17.32
CA GLU A 321 -6.98 3.44 -16.59
C GLU A 321 -7.77 2.13 -16.49
N LEU A 322 -9.06 2.20 -16.11
CA LEU A 322 -9.95 1.04 -16.06
C LEU A 322 -10.11 0.40 -17.45
N THR A 323 -10.15 1.20 -18.52
CA THR A 323 -10.24 0.70 -19.89
C THR A 323 -8.93 0.01 -20.31
N ALA A 324 -7.77 0.57 -19.98
CA ALA A 324 -6.48 -0.02 -20.30
C ALA A 324 -6.25 -1.37 -19.58
N LEU A 325 -6.70 -1.46 -18.32
CA LEU A 325 -6.67 -2.68 -17.51
C LEU A 325 -7.58 -3.79 -18.05
N LEU A 326 -8.74 -3.42 -18.60
CA LEU A 326 -9.65 -4.38 -19.23
C LEU A 326 -9.15 -4.85 -20.60
N VAL A 327 -8.48 -3.98 -21.37
CA VAL A 327 -7.92 -4.32 -22.70
C VAL A 327 -6.71 -5.24 -22.60
N SER A 328 -5.88 -5.13 -21.56
CA SER A 328 -4.73 -6.02 -21.38
C SER A 328 -5.13 -7.48 -21.10
N GLN A 329 -6.36 -7.70 -20.61
CA GLN A 329 -6.89 -9.02 -20.23
C GLN A 329 -7.63 -9.74 -21.38
N GLU A 330 -7.87 -9.11 -22.54
CA GLU A 330 -8.53 -9.75 -23.71
C GLU A 330 -7.61 -10.68 -24.53
N SER A 331 -6.31 -10.76 -24.21
CA SER A 331 -5.37 -11.64 -24.94
C SER A 331 -5.32 -13.08 -24.41
N GLY A 332 -5.97 -13.38 -23.28
CA GLY A 332 -6.13 -14.73 -22.73
C GLY A 332 -7.57 -15.20 -22.91
N ARG A 333 -7.78 -16.24 -23.72
CA ARG A 333 -9.05 -16.99 -23.68
C ARG A 333 -9.11 -17.76 -22.37
N ASP A 334 -9.74 -17.18 -21.36
CA ASP A 334 -10.39 -17.93 -20.28
C ASP A 334 -11.35 -16.99 -19.54
N ASP A 335 -12.59 -17.43 -19.37
CA ASP A 335 -13.68 -16.76 -18.61
C ASP A 335 -13.40 -16.76 -17.07
N ALA A 336 -12.14 -16.66 -16.66
CA ALA A 336 -11.71 -16.77 -15.28
C ALA A 336 -11.32 -15.41 -14.68
N ALA A 337 -12.14 -14.98 -13.72
CA ALA A 337 -11.86 -13.97 -12.70
C ALA A 337 -11.48 -12.57 -13.18
N ILE A 338 -12.50 -11.71 -13.30
CA ILE A 338 -12.37 -10.26 -13.23
C ILE A 338 -11.58 -9.94 -11.94
N GLU A 339 -10.33 -9.48 -12.12
CA GLU A 339 -9.29 -9.43 -11.11
C GLU A 339 -9.62 -8.53 -9.91
N PRO A 340 -9.25 -8.91 -8.67
CA PRO A 340 -9.30 -8.09 -7.46
C PRO A 340 -8.71 -6.68 -7.63
N ALA A 341 -7.79 -6.48 -8.56
CA ALA A 341 -7.21 -5.17 -8.89
C ALA A 341 -8.25 -4.15 -9.37
N ILE A 342 -9.27 -4.57 -10.11
CA ILE A 342 -10.36 -3.68 -10.58
C ILE A 342 -11.30 -3.34 -9.43
N LEU A 343 -11.61 -4.32 -8.58
CA LEU A 343 -12.40 -4.11 -7.36
C LEU A 343 -11.67 -3.21 -6.35
N ASN A 344 -10.34 -3.35 -6.23
CA ASN A 344 -9.51 -2.51 -5.37
C ASN A 344 -9.39 -1.09 -5.94
N ALA A 345 -9.21 -0.91 -7.26
CA ALA A 345 -9.21 0.41 -7.88
C ALA A 345 -10.56 1.14 -7.72
N VAL A 346 -11.67 0.41 -7.82
CA VAL A 346 -13.02 0.93 -7.57
C VAL A 346 -13.27 1.17 -6.08
N ALA A 347 -12.78 0.32 -5.19
CA ALA A 347 -12.90 0.49 -3.73
C ALA A 347 -12.06 1.68 -3.24
N ASP A 348 -10.83 1.83 -3.73
CA ASP A 348 -9.95 2.98 -3.46
C ASP A 348 -10.56 4.29 -3.98
N TYR A 349 -11.39 4.22 -5.02
CA TYR A 349 -12.17 5.35 -5.53
C TYR A 349 -13.41 5.64 -4.66
N VAL A 350 -14.18 4.61 -4.27
CA VAL A 350 -15.37 4.74 -3.42
C VAL A 350 -15.02 5.25 -2.02
N GLU A 351 -13.88 4.84 -1.46
CA GLU A 351 -13.40 5.33 -0.16
C GLU A 351 -12.77 6.73 -0.25
N GLY A 352 -12.43 7.19 -1.45
CA GLY A 352 -11.79 8.48 -1.71
C GLY A 352 -12.76 9.66 -1.96
N VAL A 353 -14.06 9.42 -2.15
CA VAL A 353 -15.07 10.46 -2.40
C VAL A 353 -16.11 10.48 -1.27
N ASP A 354 -16.57 11.69 -0.92
CA ASP A 354 -17.48 12.00 0.17
C ASP A 354 -18.55 10.91 0.48
N SER A 355 -18.49 10.39 1.71
CA SER A 355 -19.36 9.35 2.29
C SER A 355 -20.86 9.68 2.35
N THR A 356 -21.28 10.87 1.89
CA THR A 356 -22.68 11.33 1.88
C THR A 356 -23.51 10.75 0.72
N GLY A 357 -22.91 9.91 -0.14
CA GLY A 357 -23.58 9.26 -1.28
C GLY A 357 -23.61 10.11 -2.56
N ALA A 358 -23.18 11.38 -2.51
CA ALA A 358 -23.13 12.28 -3.66
C ALA A 358 -22.09 11.83 -4.72
N GLY A 359 -20.93 11.30 -4.29
CA GLY A 359 -19.90 10.81 -5.21
C GLY A 359 -20.25 9.52 -5.95
N LEU A 360 -20.99 8.64 -5.28
CA LEU A 360 -21.44 7.36 -5.82
C LEU A 360 -22.48 7.56 -6.92
N GLU A 361 -23.42 8.49 -6.73
CA GLU A 361 -24.42 8.85 -7.73
C GLU A 361 -23.79 9.58 -8.93
N GLN A 362 -22.78 10.44 -8.72
CA GLN A 362 -22.04 11.08 -9.81
C GLN A 362 -21.21 10.08 -10.64
N LEU A 363 -20.51 9.14 -10.00
CA LEU A 363 -19.82 8.05 -10.68
C LEU A 363 -20.82 7.19 -11.48
N ARG A 364 -21.97 6.87 -10.88
CA ARG A 364 -23.02 6.12 -11.55
C ARG A 364 -23.54 6.86 -12.78
N GLN A 365 -23.81 8.16 -12.68
CA GLN A 365 -24.25 8.99 -13.80
C GLN A 365 -23.19 9.10 -14.91
N ALA A 366 -21.90 9.21 -14.56
CA ALA A 366 -20.81 9.23 -15.53
C ALA A 366 -20.68 7.89 -16.27
N LEU A 367 -20.82 6.76 -15.55
CA LEU A 367 -20.84 5.43 -16.15
C LEU A 367 -22.08 5.22 -17.02
N GLU A 368 -23.25 5.71 -16.61
CA GLU A 368 -24.50 5.64 -17.40
C GLU A 368 -24.41 6.49 -18.68
N ALA A 369 -23.81 7.68 -18.61
CA ALA A 369 -23.55 8.53 -19.77
C ALA A 369 -22.59 7.86 -20.76
N ALA A 370 -21.54 7.18 -20.27
CA ALA A 370 -20.60 6.44 -21.10
C ALA A 370 -21.20 5.19 -21.77
N VAL A 371 -22.31 4.66 -21.25
CA VAL A 371 -23.08 3.56 -21.86
C VAL A 371 -24.05 4.08 -22.94
N GLY A 372 -24.53 5.33 -22.82
CA GLY A 372 -25.51 5.93 -23.73
C GLY A 372 -24.96 6.45 -25.06
N GLU A 373 -23.64 6.50 -25.24
CA GLU A 373 -23.02 6.82 -26.53
C GLU A 373 -22.97 5.58 -27.43
N ASP A 374 -24.01 5.38 -28.26
CA ASP A 374 -24.04 4.36 -29.32
C ASP A 374 -22.97 4.67 -30.38
N GLY A 375 -21.75 4.21 -30.10
CA GLY A 375 -20.58 4.36 -30.95
C GLY A 375 -20.37 3.14 -31.86
N ASN A 376 -20.33 3.36 -33.18
CA ASN A 376 -20.14 2.34 -34.22
C ASN A 376 -18.79 1.59 -34.18
N SER A 377 -17.89 1.87 -33.22
CA SER A 377 -16.56 1.26 -33.12
C SER A 377 -16.47 0.16 -32.05
N ALA A 378 -15.64 -0.86 -32.29
CA ALA A 378 -15.40 -1.95 -31.33
C ALA A 378 -14.88 -1.43 -29.98
N LYS A 379 -14.05 -0.38 -29.99
CA LYS A 379 -13.51 0.27 -28.79
C LYS A 379 -14.61 0.92 -27.92
N GLN A 380 -15.60 1.55 -28.55
CA GLN A 380 -16.74 2.14 -27.83
C GLN A 380 -17.68 1.06 -27.26
N ARG A 381 -17.90 -0.04 -27.97
CA ARG A 381 -18.68 -1.18 -27.46
C ARG A 381 -18.02 -1.87 -26.27
N MET A 382 -16.69 -2.00 -26.28
CA MET A 382 -15.93 -2.54 -25.15
C MET A 382 -16.00 -1.62 -23.92
N LYS A 383 -15.86 -0.30 -24.13
CA LYS A 383 -16.02 0.71 -23.08
C LYS A 383 -17.43 0.64 -22.46
N ALA A 384 -18.47 0.62 -23.28
CA ALA A 384 -19.85 0.49 -22.83
C ALA A 384 -20.10 -0.83 -22.07
N ALA A 385 -19.52 -1.95 -22.51
CA ALA A 385 -19.62 -3.23 -21.81
C ALA A 385 -18.89 -3.23 -20.45
N GLY A 386 -17.73 -2.58 -20.37
CA GLY A 386 -16.99 -2.36 -19.11
C GLY A 386 -17.79 -1.51 -18.13
N CYS A 387 -18.30 -0.36 -18.58
CA CYS A 387 -19.14 0.53 -17.77
C CYS A 387 -20.43 -0.16 -17.30
N GLY A 388 -21.10 -0.92 -18.16
CA GLY A 388 -22.30 -1.69 -17.81
C GLY A 388 -22.05 -2.79 -16.76
N ARG A 389 -20.84 -3.36 -16.70
CA ARG A 389 -20.43 -4.31 -15.65
C ARG A 389 -20.12 -3.61 -14.34
N ALA A 390 -19.41 -2.48 -14.38
CA ALA A 390 -19.14 -1.66 -13.20
C ALA A 390 -20.43 -1.17 -12.52
N ILE A 391 -21.42 -0.71 -13.29
CA ILE A 391 -22.75 -0.31 -12.77
C ILE A 391 -23.45 -1.46 -12.05
N ARG A 392 -23.31 -2.68 -12.57
CA ARG A 392 -23.95 -3.88 -11.98
C ARG A 392 -23.32 -4.22 -10.63
N LEU A 393 -21.98 -4.20 -10.56
CA LEU A 393 -21.23 -4.42 -9.33
C LEU A 393 -21.53 -3.35 -8.26
N LEU A 394 -21.65 -2.08 -8.67
CA LEU A 394 -22.04 -0.99 -7.77
C LEU A 394 -23.47 -1.18 -7.24
N ARG A 395 -24.41 -1.63 -8.08
CA ARG A 395 -25.79 -1.90 -7.66
C ARG A 395 -25.88 -3.06 -6.68
N ASP A 396 -25.12 -4.12 -6.91
CA ASP A 396 -25.10 -5.31 -6.04
C ASP A 396 -24.48 -4.97 -4.67
N ALA A 397 -23.45 -4.12 -4.64
CA ALA A 397 -22.84 -3.63 -3.40
C ALA A 397 -23.79 -2.76 -2.56
N VAL A 398 -24.61 -1.91 -3.20
CA VAL A 398 -25.61 -1.07 -2.52
C VAL A 398 -26.83 -1.89 -2.04
N SER A 399 -27.12 -3.02 -2.70
CA SER A 399 -28.26 -3.88 -2.35
C SER A 399 -27.97 -4.85 -1.19
N GLN A 400 -26.71 -4.96 -0.76
CA GLN A 400 -26.25 -5.83 0.33
C GLN A 400 -25.86 -5.06 1.61
N ALA A 401 -25.97 -3.72 1.59
CA ALA A 401 -25.96 -2.85 2.75
C ALA A 401 -27.40 -2.61 3.24
#